data_AF-A0A6H0ZYC4-F1
#
_entry.id   AF-A0A6H0ZYC4-F1
#
_cell.length_a   1.000
_cell.length_b   1.000
_cell.length_c   1.000
_cell.angle_alpha   90.00
_cell.angle_beta   90.00
_cell.angle_gamma   90.00
#
_symmetry.space_group_name_H-M   'P 1'
#
loop_
_entity.id
_entity.type
_entity.pdbx_description
1 polymer ?
#
loop_
_entity_poly.entity_id
_entity_poly.type
_entity_poly.pdbx_seq_one_letter_code
_entity_poly.pdbx_strand_id
1 'polypeptide(L)'
;MSEFIGKDCTLDHLAIRNRNFAARIYPEFPSGEEVALVAARIGSDEIDFAAYEFGQPACQFSPQPVGSVLDALFENSLYNLLIHFSGHDLWIWAPEDHEYLVVFGDSNSVQAIERSDIFSYSFAEYLGSGLLSQATVTHLRGVASNYTIG
;
A
#
# COMPACT_ATOMS: atom_id res chain seq x y z
N MET A 1 6.20 -0.82 -12.18
CA MET A 1 5.72 0.09 -11.11
C MET A 1 4.65 1.06 -11.59
N SER A 2 4.87 1.92 -12.58
CA SER A 2 3.91 3.00 -12.93
C SER A 2 2.57 2.58 -13.52
N GLU A 3 2.37 1.32 -13.89
CA GLU A 3 1.13 0.87 -14.53
C GLU A 3 -0.11 0.89 -13.62
N PHE A 4 0.10 0.89 -12.31
CA PHE A 4 -0.98 0.93 -11.32
C PHE A 4 -1.31 2.35 -10.86
N ILE A 5 -0.58 3.38 -11.33
CA ILE A 5 -0.76 4.76 -10.88
C ILE A 5 -1.38 5.60 -12.00
N GLY A 6 -2.51 6.21 -11.69
CA GLY A 6 -3.23 7.12 -12.57
C GLY A 6 -2.49 8.44 -12.81
N LYS A 7 -3.02 9.25 -13.73
CA LYS A 7 -2.45 10.57 -14.07
C LYS A 7 -2.54 11.58 -12.93
N ASP A 8 -3.45 11.36 -12.00
CA ASP A 8 -3.68 12.12 -10.77
C ASP A 8 -2.80 11.64 -9.61
N CYS A 9 -1.83 10.75 -9.86
CA CYS A 9 -0.98 10.15 -8.84
C CYS A 9 -1.73 9.30 -7.81
N THR A 10 -2.90 8.76 -8.17
CA THR A 10 -3.66 7.83 -7.32
C THR A 10 -3.59 6.40 -7.84
N LEU A 11 -3.87 5.45 -6.96
CA LEU A 11 -3.91 4.03 -7.32
C LEU A 11 -5.09 3.73 -8.27
N ASP A 12 -4.81 3.15 -9.43
CA ASP A 12 -5.81 2.72 -10.40
C ASP A 12 -6.34 1.33 -10.05
N HIS A 13 -7.48 1.29 -9.35
CA HIS A 13 -8.17 0.05 -9.00
C HIS A 13 -8.59 -0.79 -10.21
N LEU A 14 -8.83 -0.19 -11.40
CA LEU A 14 -9.17 -0.94 -12.60
C LEU A 14 -7.94 -1.66 -13.16
N ALA A 15 -6.75 -1.05 -13.08
CA ALA A 15 -5.50 -1.70 -13.45
C ALA A 15 -5.24 -2.95 -12.59
N ILE A 16 -5.49 -2.87 -11.28
CA ILE A 16 -5.40 -4.01 -10.35
C ILE A 16 -6.38 -5.12 -10.76
N ARG A 17 -7.66 -4.78 -10.98
CA ARG A 17 -8.69 -5.75 -11.41
C ARG A 17 -8.34 -6.42 -12.73
N ASN A 18 -7.84 -5.67 -13.71
CA ASN A 18 -7.49 -6.19 -15.03
C ASN A 18 -6.30 -7.19 -14.98
N ARG A 19 -5.45 -7.10 -13.95
CA ARG A 19 -4.38 -8.08 -13.69
C ARG A 19 -4.87 -9.31 -12.92
N ASN A 20 -6.16 -9.39 -12.56
CA ASN A 20 -6.72 -10.40 -11.65
C ASN A 20 -6.03 -10.43 -10.28
N PHE A 21 -5.54 -9.28 -9.83
CA PHE A 21 -4.94 -9.15 -8.52
C PHE A 21 -6.01 -8.93 -7.44
N ALA A 22 -5.71 -9.46 -6.26
CA ALA A 22 -6.48 -9.16 -5.05
C ALA A 22 -5.97 -7.84 -4.45
N ALA A 23 -6.84 -7.19 -3.68
CA ALA A 23 -6.50 -6.01 -2.92
C ALA A 23 -7.23 -5.99 -1.57
N ARG A 24 -6.55 -5.45 -0.57
CA ARG A 24 -7.07 -5.22 0.79
C ARG A 24 -6.61 -3.86 1.28
N ILE A 25 -7.56 -3.14 1.89
CA ILE A 25 -7.31 -1.82 2.48
C ILE A 25 -7.08 -1.98 3.98
N TYR A 26 -6.08 -1.27 4.50
CA TYR A 26 -5.76 -1.22 5.93
C TYR A 26 -5.70 0.23 6.41
N PRO A 27 -5.86 0.47 7.71
CA PRO A 27 -5.73 1.81 8.28
C PRO A 27 -4.31 2.33 8.17
N GLU A 28 -4.20 3.66 8.07
CA GLU A 28 -2.97 4.40 8.29
C GLU A 28 -1.81 4.07 7.32
N PHE A 29 -0.67 4.74 7.52
CA PHE A 29 0.56 4.50 6.77
C PHE A 29 1.34 3.33 7.38
N PRO A 30 1.92 2.42 6.57
CA PRO A 30 2.69 1.30 7.10
C PRO A 30 3.98 1.78 7.76
N SER A 31 4.25 1.36 8.98
CA SER A 31 5.55 1.52 9.60
C SER A 31 6.63 0.71 8.88
N GLY A 32 7.90 1.11 9.04
CA GLY A 32 9.02 0.35 8.48
C GLY A 32 9.09 -1.09 9.00
N GLU A 33 8.66 -1.34 10.24
CA GLU A 33 8.55 -2.68 10.81
C GLU A 33 7.49 -3.51 10.10
N GLU A 34 6.30 -2.96 9.85
CA GLU A 34 5.25 -3.64 9.10
C GLU A 34 5.68 -3.96 7.66
N VAL A 35 6.36 -3.03 6.98
CA VAL A 35 6.93 -3.29 5.65
C VAL A 35 7.94 -4.44 5.69
N ALA A 36 8.83 -4.47 6.68
CA ALA A 36 9.80 -5.55 6.85
C ALA A 36 9.12 -6.90 7.17
N LEU A 37 8.06 -6.89 7.98
CA LEU A 37 7.27 -8.08 8.28
C LEU A 37 6.54 -8.60 7.03
N VAL A 38 6.00 -7.72 6.18
CA VAL A 38 5.42 -8.12 4.90
C VAL A 38 6.48 -8.78 4.02
N ALA A 39 7.67 -8.16 3.88
CA ALA A 39 8.77 -8.73 3.10
C ALA A 39 9.16 -10.13 3.61
N ALA A 40 9.36 -10.28 4.91
CA ALA A 40 9.68 -11.57 5.53
C ALA A 40 8.57 -12.61 5.33
N ARG A 41 7.29 -12.19 5.35
CA ARG A 41 6.14 -13.07 5.20
C ARG A 41 6.05 -13.70 3.82
N ILE A 42 6.42 -12.97 2.77
CA ILE A 42 6.43 -13.48 1.40
C ILE A 42 7.80 -13.97 0.93
N GLY A 43 8.85 -13.80 1.75
CA GLY A 43 10.21 -14.20 1.39
C GLY A 43 10.84 -13.27 0.34
N SER A 44 10.60 -11.96 0.48
CA SER A 44 11.27 -10.94 -0.31
C SER A 44 12.48 -10.40 0.45
N ASP A 45 13.66 -10.45 -0.18
CA ASP A 45 14.90 -9.89 0.38
C ASP A 45 15.15 -8.45 -0.07
N GLU A 46 14.49 -8.03 -1.14
CA GLU A 46 14.64 -6.71 -1.74
C GLU A 46 13.28 -6.01 -1.90
N ILE A 47 13.34 -4.68 -1.88
CA ILE A 47 12.22 -3.78 -2.14
C ILE A 47 12.69 -2.72 -3.12
N ASP A 48 11.85 -2.43 -4.12
CA ASP A 48 11.91 -1.21 -4.91
C ASP A 48 10.67 -0.36 -4.63
N PHE A 49 10.77 0.95 -4.83
CA PHE A 49 9.61 1.81 -4.66
C PHE A 49 9.66 3.02 -5.58
N ALA A 50 8.51 3.68 -5.72
CA ALA A 50 8.39 4.94 -6.42
C ALA A 50 7.59 5.94 -5.59
N ALA A 51 8.06 7.19 -5.57
CA ALA A 51 7.38 8.32 -4.97
C ALA A 51 6.71 9.18 -6.05
N TYR A 52 5.47 9.59 -5.79
CA TYR A 52 4.62 10.33 -6.72
C TYR A 52 4.14 11.64 -6.10
N GLU A 53 4.38 12.73 -6.83
CA GLU A 53 3.90 14.07 -6.51
C GLU A 53 3.19 14.65 -7.75
N PHE A 54 2.06 15.33 -7.53
CA PHE A 54 1.28 15.89 -8.62
C PHE A 54 2.08 16.88 -9.47
N GLY A 55 2.12 16.63 -10.78
CA GLY A 55 2.84 17.48 -11.74
C GLY A 55 4.34 17.26 -11.80
N GLN A 56 4.90 16.35 -10.99
CA GLN A 56 6.30 15.94 -11.05
C GLN A 56 6.44 14.55 -11.71
N PRO A 57 7.59 14.25 -12.34
CA PRO A 57 7.91 12.89 -12.73
C PRO A 57 8.08 12.00 -11.48
N ALA A 58 7.65 10.75 -11.57
CA ALA A 58 7.83 9.79 -10.49
C ALA A 58 9.32 9.61 -10.16
N CYS A 59 9.67 9.68 -8.87
CA CYS A 59 11.00 9.38 -8.39
C CYS A 59 11.09 7.88 -8.12
N GLN A 60 11.87 7.15 -8.92
CA GLN A 60 12.01 5.70 -8.79
C GLN A 60 13.30 5.34 -8.05
N PHE A 61 13.18 4.40 -7.13
CA PHE A 61 14.28 3.85 -6.36
C PHE A 61 14.48 2.40 -6.77
N SER A 62 15.70 2.03 -7.16
CA SER A 62 16.03 0.67 -7.58
C SER A 62 15.88 -0.32 -6.43
N PRO A 63 15.70 -1.63 -6.71
CA PRO A 63 15.69 -2.67 -5.68
C PRO A 63 16.89 -2.56 -4.74
N GLN A 64 16.62 -2.62 -3.45
CA GLN A 64 17.61 -2.63 -2.38
C GLN A 64 17.22 -3.65 -1.30
N PRO A 65 18.19 -4.17 -0.53
CA PRO A 65 17.90 -5.03 0.62
C PRO A 65 16.90 -4.37 1.56
N VAL A 66 15.93 -5.14 2.07
CA VAL A 66 14.82 -4.65 2.91
C VAL A 66 15.32 -3.69 3.99
N GLY A 67 16.32 -4.09 4.79
CA GLY A 67 16.83 -3.26 5.89
C GLY A 67 17.44 -1.92 5.47
N SER A 68 17.99 -1.81 4.25
CA SER A 68 18.57 -0.56 3.74
C SER A 68 17.52 0.38 3.14
N VAL A 69 16.40 -0.15 2.64
CA VAL A 69 15.37 0.65 1.97
C VAL A 69 14.42 1.34 2.96
N LEU A 70 14.31 0.86 4.21
CA LEU A 70 13.32 1.38 5.18
C LEU A 70 13.55 2.85 5.52
N ASP A 71 14.80 3.28 5.65
CA ASP A 71 15.14 4.69 5.90
C ASP A 71 14.71 5.56 4.71
N ALA A 72 14.94 5.10 3.48
CA ALA A 72 14.53 5.80 2.27
C ALA A 72 13.00 5.88 2.13
N LEU A 73 12.26 4.83 2.52
CA LEU A 73 10.79 4.86 2.55
C LEU A 73 10.29 5.90 3.56
N PHE A 74 10.89 5.96 4.75
CA PHE A 74 10.54 6.94 5.76
C PHE A 74 10.81 8.38 5.30
N GLU A 75 11.98 8.64 4.71
CA GLU A 75 12.35 9.96 4.17
C GLU A 75 11.40 10.44 3.07
N ASN A 76 10.78 9.51 2.33
CA ASN A 76 9.85 9.82 1.24
C ASN A 76 8.37 9.68 1.64
N SER A 77 8.06 9.47 2.93
CA SER A 77 6.68 9.32 3.42
C SER A 77 5.80 10.53 3.14
N LEU A 78 6.36 11.73 2.96
CA LEU A 78 5.61 12.93 2.59
C LEU A 78 4.98 12.88 1.18
N TYR A 79 5.27 11.85 0.39
CA TYR A 79 4.75 11.64 -0.95
C TYR A 79 3.85 10.40 -1.01
N ASN A 80 3.11 10.25 -2.11
CA ASN A 80 2.41 9.00 -2.37
C ASN A 80 3.42 7.93 -2.77
N LEU A 81 3.47 6.82 -2.04
CA LEU A 81 4.44 5.76 -2.22
C LEU A 81 3.78 4.51 -2.80
N LEU A 82 4.40 3.97 -3.85
CA LEU A 82 4.17 2.61 -4.31
C LEU A 82 5.38 1.76 -3.98
N ILE A 83 5.25 0.88 -3.00
CA ILE A 83 6.27 -0.04 -2.52
C ILE A 83 6.06 -1.39 -3.21
N HIS A 84 7.10 -1.97 -3.78
CA HIS A 84 7.08 -3.24 -4.49
C HIS A 84 8.08 -4.21 -3.86
N PHE A 85 7.63 -5.44 -3.60
CA PHE A 85 8.48 -6.49 -3.06
C PHE A 85 9.13 -7.25 -4.22
N SER A 86 10.40 -6.98 -4.49
CA SER A 86 11.07 -7.39 -5.73
C SER A 86 11.05 -8.91 -5.92
N GLY A 87 10.65 -9.36 -7.10
CA GLY A 87 10.50 -10.79 -7.42
C GLY A 87 9.16 -11.39 -7.01
N HIS A 88 8.27 -10.61 -6.41
CA HIS A 88 6.93 -11.00 -6.02
C HIS A 88 5.89 -10.06 -6.62
N ASP A 89 4.76 -10.61 -7.08
CA ASP A 89 3.61 -9.79 -7.47
C ASP A 89 2.89 -9.29 -6.21
N LEU A 90 3.53 -8.43 -5.41
CA LEU A 90 2.94 -7.79 -4.23
C LEU A 90 3.41 -6.34 -4.11
N TRP A 91 2.46 -5.46 -3.83
CA TRP A 91 2.69 -4.04 -3.64
C TRP A 91 1.95 -3.52 -2.40
N ILE A 92 2.49 -2.44 -1.84
CA ILE A 92 1.79 -1.56 -0.91
C ILE A 92 1.69 -0.17 -1.54
N TRP A 93 0.47 0.34 -1.65
CA TRP A 93 0.21 1.73 -1.93
C TRP A 93 -0.06 2.47 -0.62
N ALA A 94 0.70 3.54 -0.39
CA ALA A 94 0.57 4.39 0.79
C ALA A 94 0.42 5.85 0.33
N PRO A 95 -0.79 6.43 0.34
CA PRO A 95 -1.01 7.83 0.03
C PRO A 95 -0.35 8.77 1.05
N GLU A 96 -0.09 10.00 0.60
CA GLU A 96 0.52 11.07 1.39
C GLU A 96 -0.34 11.52 2.59
N ASP A 97 -1.66 11.32 2.54
CA ASP A 97 -2.57 11.69 3.63
C ASP A 97 -2.50 10.75 4.85
N HIS A 98 -1.89 9.57 4.66
CA HIS A 98 -1.69 8.55 5.67
C HIS A 98 -2.97 8.09 6.36
N GLU A 99 -4.14 8.24 5.74
CA GLU A 99 -5.41 7.80 6.33
C GLU A 99 -5.65 6.29 6.13
N TYR A 100 -5.00 5.72 5.11
CA TYR A 100 -5.12 4.31 4.74
C TYR A 100 -3.90 3.84 3.95
N LEU A 101 -3.78 2.54 3.76
CA LEU A 101 -2.90 1.92 2.78
C LEU A 101 -3.65 0.82 2.03
N VAL A 102 -3.15 0.42 0.86
CA VAL A 102 -3.69 -0.71 0.09
C VAL A 102 -2.58 -1.72 -0.18
N VAL A 103 -2.76 -2.95 0.28
CA VAL A 103 -1.94 -4.10 -0.11
C VAL A 103 -2.63 -4.77 -1.29
N PHE A 104 -1.91 -4.98 -2.39
CA PHE A 104 -2.47 -5.63 -3.58
C PHE A 104 -1.44 -6.47 -4.33
N GLY A 105 -1.90 -7.44 -5.11
CA GLY A 105 -1.03 -8.35 -5.84
C GLY A 105 -1.64 -9.74 -6.07
N ASP A 106 -0.80 -10.77 -6.17
CA ASP A 106 -1.23 -12.16 -6.24
C ASP A 106 -2.16 -12.50 -5.06
N SER A 107 -3.23 -13.24 -5.35
CA SER A 107 -4.25 -13.56 -4.36
C SER A 107 -3.71 -14.35 -3.18
N ASN A 108 -2.73 -15.24 -3.39
CA ASN A 108 -2.15 -16.02 -2.29
C ASN A 108 -1.29 -15.15 -1.40
N SER A 109 -0.50 -14.25 -1.99
CA SER A 109 0.33 -13.30 -1.25
C SER A 109 -0.53 -12.35 -0.41
N VAL A 110 -1.57 -11.75 -1.00
CA VAL A 110 -2.49 -10.85 -0.29
C VAL A 110 -3.21 -11.59 0.85
N GLN A 111 -3.69 -12.82 0.63
CA GLN A 111 -4.29 -13.64 1.69
C GLN A 111 -3.29 -14.04 2.78
N ALA A 112 -2.01 -14.26 2.43
CA ALA A 112 -0.97 -14.58 3.38
C ALA A 112 -0.67 -13.39 4.33
N ILE A 113 -0.80 -12.16 3.82
CA ILE A 113 -0.72 -10.93 4.62
C ILE A 113 -1.98 -10.75 5.47
N GLU A 114 -3.17 -10.89 4.89
CA GLU A 114 -4.45 -10.76 5.61
C GLU A 114 -4.54 -11.70 6.83
N ARG A 115 -3.95 -12.90 6.74
CA ARG A 115 -3.93 -13.90 7.83
C ARG A 115 -2.76 -13.77 8.82
N SER A 116 -1.88 -12.78 8.63
CA SER A 116 -0.63 -12.67 9.40
C SER A 116 -0.69 -11.71 10.58
N ASP A 117 -1.80 -11.01 10.77
CA ASP A 117 -1.99 -9.99 11.80
C ASP A 117 -0.90 -8.90 11.81
N ILE A 118 -0.16 -8.72 10.70
CA ILE A 118 0.89 -7.68 10.57
C ILE A 118 0.27 -6.31 10.77
N PHE A 119 -0.83 -6.04 10.08
CA PHE A 119 -1.62 -4.83 10.28
C PHE A 119 -2.67 -5.12 11.35
N SER A 120 -2.45 -4.57 12.54
CA SER A 120 -3.18 -4.96 13.75
C SER A 120 -4.65 -4.51 13.79
N TYR A 121 -5.04 -3.56 12.93
CA TYR A 121 -6.37 -2.97 12.96
C TYR A 121 -7.16 -3.29 11.69
N SER A 122 -8.39 -3.79 11.87
CA SER A 122 -9.34 -3.88 10.78
C SER A 122 -9.72 -2.48 10.30
N PHE A 123 -9.80 -2.29 8.98
CA PHE A 123 -10.31 -1.04 8.41
C PHE A 123 -11.73 -0.73 8.88
N ALA A 124 -12.57 -1.76 9.09
CA ALA A 124 -13.93 -1.57 9.60
C ALA A 124 -13.96 -1.06 11.05
N GLU A 125 -13.05 -1.55 11.89
CA GLU A 125 -12.91 -1.11 13.29
C GLU A 125 -12.35 0.30 13.36
N TYR A 126 -11.36 0.62 12.52
CA TYR A 126 -10.80 1.97 12.39
C TYR A 126 -11.88 3.00 12.04
N LEU A 127 -12.71 2.72 11.04
CA LEU A 127 -13.86 3.56 10.67
C LEU A 127 -14.93 3.66 11.76
N GLY A 128 -15.03 2.65 12.63
CA GLY A 128 -15.97 2.58 13.75
C GLY A 128 -15.44 3.15 15.06
N SER A 129 -14.17 3.55 15.13
CA SER A 129 -13.47 3.95 16.37
C SER A 129 -14.05 5.20 17.05
N GLY A 130 -14.79 6.03 16.31
CA GLY A 130 -15.28 7.33 16.79
C GLY A 130 -14.22 8.42 16.86
N LEU A 131 -12.98 8.13 16.42
CA LEU A 131 -11.87 9.10 16.37
C LEU A 131 -11.93 9.98 15.11
N LEU A 132 -12.56 9.48 14.04
CA LEU A 132 -12.65 10.15 12.75
C LEU A 132 -13.92 11.00 12.61
N SER A 133 -13.82 12.06 11.82
CA SER A 133 -15.00 12.85 11.43
C SER A 133 -15.94 12.03 10.53
N GLN A 134 -17.24 12.34 10.55
CA GLN A 134 -18.21 11.67 9.65
C GLN A 134 -17.90 11.89 8.16
N ALA A 135 -17.30 13.04 7.82
CA ALA A 135 -16.85 13.32 6.46
C ALA A 135 -15.72 12.37 6.04
N THR A 136 -14.70 12.23 6.89
CA THR A 136 -13.57 11.30 6.70
C THR A 136 -14.05 9.86 6.58
N VAL A 137 -14.94 9.41 7.48
CA VAL A 137 -15.51 8.05 7.42
C VAL A 137 -16.26 7.80 6.10
N THR A 138 -17.04 8.77 5.63
CA THR A 138 -17.78 8.65 4.36
C THR A 138 -16.82 8.57 3.17
N HIS A 139 -15.77 9.40 3.16
CA HIS A 139 -14.72 9.37 2.15
C HIS A 139 -14.02 8.01 2.10
N LEU A 140 -13.49 7.56 3.24
CA LEU A 140 -12.74 6.30 3.35
C LEU A 140 -13.58 5.06 3.04
N ARG A 141 -14.88 5.06 3.34
CA ARG A 141 -15.80 4.00 2.87
C ARG A 141 -15.92 3.97 1.35
N GLY A 142 -15.98 5.15 0.72
CA GLY A 142 -15.94 5.28 -0.74
C GLY A 142 -14.65 4.68 -1.31
N VAL A 143 -13.50 5.02 -0.73
CA VAL A 143 -12.18 4.49 -1.10
C VAL A 143 -12.14 2.96 -0.95
N ALA A 144 -12.52 2.42 0.20
CA ALA A 144 -12.51 0.97 0.48
C ALA A 144 -13.32 0.14 -0.52
N SER A 145 -14.43 0.71 -1.03
CA SER A 145 -15.29 0.05 -2.02
C SER A 145 -14.60 -0.21 -3.36
N ASN A 146 -13.51 0.52 -3.65
CA ASN A 146 -12.72 0.35 -4.86
C ASN A 146 -11.70 -0.80 -4.73
N TYR A 147 -11.13 -0.97 -3.53
CA TYR A 147 -9.95 -1.82 -3.29
C TYR A 147 -10.23 -3.11 -2.53
N THR A 148 -11.47 -3.40 -2.15
CA THR A 148 -11.84 -4.73 -1.65
C THR A 148 -12.11 -5.64 -2.85
N ILE A 149 -11.05 -6.20 -3.42
CA ILE A 149 -11.07 -7.02 -4.64
C ILE A 149 -10.46 -8.38 -4.30
N GLY A 150 -11.11 -9.47 -4.74
CA GLY A 150 -10.64 -10.83 -4.47
C GLY A 150 -11.32 -11.47 -3.27
#